data_AF-A0AAD4X482-F1
#
_entry.id   AF-A0AAD4X482-F1
#
_cell.length_a   1.000
_cell.length_b   1.000
_cell.length_c   1.000
_cell.angle_alpha   90.00
_cell.angle_beta   90.00
_cell.angle_gamma   90.00
#
_symmetry.space_group_name_H-M   'P 1'
#
loop_
_entity.id
_entity.type
_entity.pdbx_description
1 polymer ?
#
loop_
_entity_poly.entity_id
_entity_poly.type
_entity_poly.pdbx_seq_one_letter_code
_entity_poly.pdbx_strand_id
1 'polypeptide(L)'
;MLASSGYLEEAFEFIENMPVEPSIDIWETLMNLCRIHGNLETGDLCANIVAHLDPSRLNVESKAGFVPANPSDMQNKFSGQTPSGLRNEIQHCKAGDTSHSGSDKVYANMKTLSAHMKESGYIPELKCAMHDVDDESKAAILLAHSEILACVAGILRSPARSQVRILMNVRMCMDCHNALKIISKIVGRRIIARASKRFHQIEDGVCSCNDFYQSGSKGFRECVVI
;
A
#
# COMPACT_ATOMS: atom_id res chain seq x y z
N MET A 1 7.42 8.62 -14.36
CA MET A 1 6.56 7.71 -15.16
C MET A 1 5.12 7.97 -14.77
N LEU A 2 4.15 7.88 -15.70
CA LEU A 2 2.72 8.10 -15.42
C LEU A 2 2.20 7.25 -14.24
N ALA A 3 2.66 5.99 -14.15
CA ALA A 3 2.32 5.07 -13.08
C ALA A 3 2.70 5.57 -11.67
N SER A 4 3.71 6.42 -11.54
CA SER A 4 4.10 7.00 -10.23
C SER A 4 2.96 7.84 -9.65
N SER A 5 2.18 8.50 -10.50
CA SER A 5 1.02 9.32 -10.12
C SER A 5 -0.30 8.54 -10.14
N GLY A 6 -0.24 7.20 -10.24
CA GLY A 6 -1.42 6.33 -10.24
C GLY A 6 -2.15 6.23 -11.58
N TYR A 7 -1.58 6.74 -12.68
CA TYR A 7 -2.07 6.54 -14.05
C TYR A 7 -1.50 5.21 -14.59
N LEU A 8 -1.98 4.10 -14.02
CA LEU A 8 -1.39 2.78 -14.24
C LEU A 8 -1.78 2.19 -15.59
N GLU A 9 -3.05 2.33 -15.99
CA GLU A 9 -3.56 1.84 -17.28
C GLU A 9 -2.91 2.61 -18.42
N GLU A 10 -2.82 3.94 -18.31
CA GLU A 10 -2.18 4.79 -19.31
C GLU A 10 -0.68 4.52 -19.41
N ALA A 11 -0.02 4.20 -18.30
CA ALA A 11 1.38 3.80 -18.31
C ALA A 11 1.58 2.44 -19.00
N PHE A 12 0.69 1.49 -18.75
CA PHE A 12 0.71 0.17 -19.38
C PHE A 12 0.50 0.29 -20.90
N GLU A 13 -0.54 0.99 -21.33
CA GLU A 13 -0.83 1.24 -22.75
C GLU A 13 0.32 1.97 -23.45
N PHE A 14 0.95 2.93 -22.78
CA PHE A 14 2.14 3.60 -23.32
C PHE A 14 3.28 2.61 -23.59
N ILE A 15 3.55 1.69 -22.66
CA ILE A 15 4.63 0.70 -22.79
C ILE A 15 4.32 -0.30 -23.90
N GLU A 16 3.07 -0.78 -24.03
CA GLU A 16 2.67 -1.69 -25.10
C GLU A 16 2.78 -1.08 -26.49
N ASN A 17 2.55 0.23 -26.62
CA ASN A 17 2.62 0.96 -27.89
C ASN A 17 4.01 1.53 -28.20
N MET A 18 5.04 1.17 -27.44
CA MET A 18 6.40 1.64 -27.72
C MET A 18 6.91 1.12 -29.08
N PRO A 19 7.59 1.98 -29.88
CA PRO A 19 8.17 1.55 -31.17
C PRO A 19 9.42 0.66 -31.00
N VAL A 20 9.86 0.46 -29.75
CA VAL A 20 11.02 -0.36 -29.37
C VAL A 20 10.61 -1.30 -28.25
N GLU A 21 11.27 -2.46 -28.20
CA GLU A 21 11.01 -3.45 -27.16
C GLU A 21 11.34 -2.88 -25.77
N PRO A 22 10.38 -2.83 -24.83
CA PRO A 22 10.62 -2.30 -23.50
C PRO A 22 11.60 -3.19 -22.73
N SER A 23 12.53 -2.58 -22.00
CA SER A 23 13.45 -3.35 -21.15
C SER A 23 12.72 -3.99 -19.97
N ILE A 24 13.30 -5.05 -19.42
CA ILE A 24 12.76 -5.72 -18.23
C ILE A 24 12.59 -4.77 -17.04
N ASP A 25 13.48 -3.79 -16.88
CA ASP A 25 13.41 -2.82 -15.78
C ASP A 25 12.16 -1.92 -15.89
N ILE A 26 11.64 -1.67 -17.11
CA ILE A 26 10.41 -0.92 -17.32
C ILE A 26 9.20 -1.72 -16.80
N TRP A 27 9.12 -2.99 -17.14
CA TRP A 27 8.05 -3.89 -16.67
C TRP A 27 8.12 -4.14 -15.16
N GLU A 28 9.33 -4.31 -14.61
CA GLU A 28 9.56 -4.45 -13.18
C GLU A 28 9.15 -3.18 -12.42
N THR A 29 9.47 -2.00 -12.98
CA THR A 29 9.04 -0.71 -12.41
C THR A 29 7.52 -0.58 -12.41
N LEU A 30 6.85 -0.89 -13.52
CA LEU A 30 5.39 -0.80 -13.59
C LEU A 30 4.73 -1.80 -12.64
N MET A 31 5.22 -3.05 -12.57
CA MET A 31 4.77 -4.07 -11.62
C MET A 31 4.79 -3.55 -10.18
N ASN A 32 5.90 -2.96 -9.74
CA ASN A 32 6.05 -2.43 -8.39
C ASN A 32 5.12 -1.24 -8.12
N LEU A 33 4.97 -0.32 -9.09
CA LEU A 33 4.06 0.81 -8.97
C LEU A 33 2.58 0.37 -8.91
N CYS A 34 2.20 -0.63 -9.69
CA CYS A 34 0.86 -1.24 -9.63
C CYS A 34 0.56 -1.78 -8.23
N ARG A 35 1.52 -2.45 -7.59
CA ARG A 35 1.38 -2.90 -6.20
C ARG A 35 1.22 -1.74 -5.25
N ILE A 36 2.13 -0.77 -5.27
CA ILE A 36 2.08 0.41 -4.39
C ILE A 36 0.73 1.11 -4.46
N HIS A 37 0.16 1.21 -5.66
CA HIS A 37 -1.15 1.83 -5.90
C HIS A 37 -2.34 0.90 -5.68
N GLY A 38 -2.11 -0.38 -5.35
CA GLY A 38 -3.13 -1.37 -5.05
C GLY A 38 -3.81 -2.00 -6.26
N ASN A 39 -3.37 -1.70 -7.49
CA ASN A 39 -3.87 -2.36 -8.69
C ASN A 39 -3.12 -3.68 -8.90
N LEU A 40 -3.61 -4.72 -8.22
CA LEU A 40 -3.00 -6.05 -8.29
C LEU A 40 -3.16 -6.68 -9.67
N GLU A 41 -4.26 -6.45 -10.38
CA GLU A 41 -4.51 -7.06 -11.69
C GLU A 41 -3.46 -6.67 -12.74
N THR A 42 -3.20 -5.37 -12.92
CA THR A 42 -2.13 -4.90 -13.83
C THR A 42 -0.76 -5.31 -13.31
N GLY A 43 -0.56 -5.34 -11.99
CA GLY A 43 0.68 -5.82 -11.37
C GLY A 43 0.98 -7.27 -11.73
N ASP A 44 -0.02 -8.14 -11.69
CA ASP A 44 0.08 -9.57 -12.01
C ASP A 44 0.40 -9.79 -13.50
N LEU A 45 -0.19 -8.99 -14.39
CA LEU A 45 0.15 -8.99 -15.81
C LEU A 45 1.62 -8.63 -16.05
N CYS A 46 2.09 -7.51 -15.47
CA CYS A 46 3.47 -7.07 -15.59
C CYS A 46 4.45 -8.12 -15.05
N ALA A 47 4.08 -8.81 -13.98
CA ALA A 47 4.90 -9.83 -13.40
C ALA A 47 5.03 -11.09 -14.24
N ASN A 48 3.94 -11.49 -14.90
CA ASN A 48 3.99 -12.57 -15.88
C ASN A 48 4.97 -12.19 -16.99
N ILE A 49 4.95 -10.95 -17.49
CA ILE A 49 5.90 -10.48 -18.50
C ILE A 49 7.34 -10.56 -17.97
N VAL A 50 7.62 -10.03 -16.77
CA VAL A 50 8.95 -10.13 -16.13
C VAL A 50 9.39 -11.59 -15.98
N ALA A 51 8.50 -12.51 -15.58
CA ALA A 51 8.80 -13.93 -15.46
C ALA A 51 9.25 -14.55 -16.78
N HIS A 52 8.62 -14.16 -17.89
CA HIS A 52 8.98 -14.67 -19.22
C HIS A 52 10.31 -14.09 -19.72
N LEU A 53 10.62 -12.83 -19.37
CA LEU A 53 11.86 -12.18 -19.77
C LEU A 53 13.07 -12.62 -18.92
N ASP A 54 12.94 -12.62 -17.60
CA ASP A 54 13.96 -13.10 -16.66
C ASP A 54 13.31 -13.55 -15.33
N PRO A 55 13.16 -14.86 -15.11
CA PRO A 55 12.61 -15.39 -13.86
C PRO A 55 13.39 -14.98 -12.59
N SER A 56 14.68 -14.64 -12.71
CA SER A 56 15.53 -14.29 -11.56
C SER A 56 15.17 -12.92 -10.95
N ARG A 57 14.51 -12.05 -11.73
CA ARG A 57 14.00 -10.76 -11.26
C ARG A 57 12.80 -10.88 -10.32
N LEU A 58 12.10 -12.02 -10.32
CA LEU A 58 10.98 -12.26 -9.41
C LEU A 58 11.45 -12.91 -8.11
N ASN A 59 11.57 -12.11 -7.06
CA ASN A 59 11.76 -12.65 -5.71
C ASN A 59 10.51 -13.43 -5.21
N VAL A 60 10.68 -14.26 -4.19
CA VAL A 60 9.58 -15.04 -3.55
C VAL A 60 8.42 -14.13 -3.12
N GLU A 61 8.75 -12.89 -2.75
CA GLU A 61 7.82 -11.85 -2.32
C GLU A 61 6.98 -11.30 -3.46
N SER A 62 7.55 -11.23 -4.67
CA SER A 62 6.82 -10.91 -5.87
C SER A 62 5.78 -12.00 -6.15
N LYS A 63 6.18 -13.27 -6.00
CA LYS A 63 5.31 -14.42 -6.22
C LYS A 63 4.14 -14.55 -5.23
N ALA A 64 4.31 -14.10 -3.99
CA ALA A 64 3.30 -14.25 -2.95
C ALA A 64 2.00 -13.43 -3.18
N GLY A 65 2.04 -12.41 -4.05
CA GLY A 65 0.85 -11.66 -4.48
C GLY A 65 0.13 -12.25 -5.69
N PHE A 66 0.78 -13.19 -6.42
CA PHE A 66 0.28 -13.74 -7.67
C PHE A 66 -0.52 -15.00 -7.42
N VAL A 67 -1.85 -14.89 -7.49
CA VAL A 67 -2.66 -16.08 -7.76
C VAL A 67 -2.44 -16.39 -9.24
N PRO A 68 -1.92 -17.56 -9.63
CA PRO A 68 -1.75 -17.88 -11.04
C PRO A 68 -3.13 -17.95 -11.70
N ALA A 69 -3.43 -16.94 -12.53
CA ALA A 69 -4.53 -17.03 -13.47
C ALA A 69 -4.11 -17.99 -14.59
N ASN A 70 -4.95 -18.97 -14.91
CA ASN A 70 -4.67 -19.90 -15.99
C ASN A 70 -4.53 -19.12 -17.32
N PRO A 71 -3.58 -19.51 -18.21
CA PRO A 71 -3.32 -18.81 -19.48
C PRO A 71 -4.53 -18.72 -20.43
N SER A 72 -5.59 -19.48 -20.17
CA SER A 72 -6.79 -19.59 -21.01
C SER A 72 -7.85 -18.50 -20.77
N ASP A 73 -7.75 -17.74 -19.67
CA ASP A 73 -8.76 -16.73 -19.30
C ASP A 73 -8.47 -15.32 -19.87
N MET A 74 -7.35 -15.15 -20.59
CA MET A 74 -6.90 -13.85 -21.10
C MET A 74 -7.77 -13.27 -22.23
N GLN A 75 -8.72 -14.03 -22.81
CA GLN A 75 -9.43 -13.60 -24.02
C GLN A 75 -10.87 -13.13 -23.82
N ASN A 76 -11.44 -13.15 -22.60
CA ASN A 76 -12.89 -12.95 -22.42
C ASN A 76 -13.34 -12.00 -21.29
N LYS A 77 -12.49 -11.09 -20.78
CA LYS A 77 -12.90 -10.13 -19.73
C LYS A 77 -12.95 -8.65 -20.13
N PHE A 78 -12.83 -8.33 -21.42
CA PHE A 78 -13.00 -6.96 -21.94
C PHE A 78 -14.42 -6.62 -22.41
N SER A 79 -15.44 -7.31 -21.89
CA SER A 79 -16.85 -6.94 -22.11
C SER A 79 -17.51 -6.60 -20.78
N GLY A 80 -17.66 -5.29 -20.57
CA GLY A 80 -18.57 -4.62 -19.66
C GLY A 80 -19.14 -5.43 -18.51
N GLN A 81 -18.46 -5.41 -17.37
CA GLN A 81 -19.13 -5.61 -16.10
C GLN A 81 -19.18 -4.27 -15.38
N THR A 82 -20.40 -3.77 -15.25
CA THR A 82 -20.78 -2.70 -14.34
C THR A 82 -20.19 -2.96 -12.96
N PRO A 83 -19.67 -1.94 -12.24
CA PRO A 83 -19.19 -2.16 -10.89
C PRO A 83 -20.35 -2.63 -10.04
N SER A 84 -20.35 -3.92 -9.67
CA SER A 84 -21.24 -4.42 -8.63
C SER A 84 -20.98 -3.58 -7.39
N GLY A 85 -22.04 -2.94 -6.88
CA GLY A 85 -21.99 -1.91 -5.86
C GLY A 85 -21.03 -2.27 -4.73
N LEU A 86 -20.06 -1.37 -4.51
CA LEU A 86 -19.08 -1.43 -3.43
C LEU A 86 -19.85 -1.52 -2.11
N ARG A 87 -20.07 -2.75 -1.62
CA ARG A 87 -20.62 -2.96 -0.30
C ARG A 87 -19.57 -2.40 0.66
N ASN A 88 -19.93 -1.36 1.44
CA ASN A 88 -19.09 -0.78 2.49
C ASN A 88 -18.81 -1.82 3.57
N GLU A 89 -17.95 -2.79 3.28
CA GLU A 89 -17.46 -3.75 4.25
C GLU A 89 -16.38 -3.05 5.08
N ILE A 90 -16.82 -2.59 6.24
CA ILE A 90 -15.99 -2.07 7.32
C ILE A 90 -14.94 -3.14 7.67
N GLN A 91 -13.67 -2.87 7.41
CA GLN A 91 -12.58 -3.77 7.76
C GLN A 91 -11.89 -3.29 9.03
N HIS A 92 -11.85 -4.16 10.03
CA HIS A 92 -11.09 -3.93 11.25
C HIS A 92 -9.64 -4.37 11.04
N CYS A 93 -8.70 -3.51 11.44
CA CYS A 93 -7.28 -3.79 11.43
C CYS A 93 -6.77 -3.72 12.88
N LYS A 94 -6.22 -4.84 13.36
CA LYS A 94 -5.48 -4.93 14.61
C LYS A 94 -4.01 -5.20 14.29
N ALA A 95 -3.12 -4.64 15.11
CA ALA A 95 -1.69 -4.88 14.94
C ALA A 95 -1.38 -6.38 15.12
N GLY A 96 -0.69 -6.98 14.16
CA GLY A 96 -0.36 -8.42 14.17
C GLY A 96 -1.52 -9.35 13.87
N ASP A 97 -2.67 -8.83 13.40
CA ASP A 97 -3.82 -9.66 13.06
C ASP A 97 -3.66 -10.28 11.66
N THR A 98 -3.59 -11.61 11.62
CA THR A 98 -3.52 -12.43 10.40
C THR A 98 -4.79 -13.28 10.22
N SER A 99 -5.85 -13.03 11.01
CA SER A 99 -7.04 -13.88 11.05
C SER A 99 -7.99 -13.71 9.84
N HIS A 100 -7.70 -12.77 8.95
CA HIS A 100 -8.54 -12.44 7.80
C HIS A 100 -7.87 -12.82 6.48
N SER A 101 -8.64 -13.37 5.53
CA SER A 101 -8.17 -13.78 4.19
C SER A 101 -7.60 -12.63 3.34
N GLY A 102 -7.89 -11.37 3.69
CA GLY A 102 -7.30 -10.18 3.08
C GLY A 102 -6.00 -9.71 3.73
N SER A 103 -5.61 -10.27 4.88
CA SER A 103 -4.44 -9.82 5.64
C SER A 103 -3.13 -10.09 4.91
N ASP A 104 -2.99 -11.25 4.25
CA ASP A 104 -1.78 -11.60 3.49
C ASP A 104 -1.46 -10.57 2.39
N LYS A 105 -2.49 -10.13 1.64
CA LYS A 105 -2.34 -9.09 0.61
C LYS A 105 -1.89 -7.76 1.21
N VAL A 106 -2.42 -7.39 2.38
CA VAL A 106 -2.03 -6.16 3.08
C VAL A 106 -0.58 -6.22 3.52
N TYR A 107 -0.12 -7.33 4.12
CA TYR A 107 1.27 -7.46 4.55
C TYR A 107 2.25 -7.54 3.37
N ALA A 108 1.90 -8.25 2.30
CA ALA A 108 2.72 -8.31 1.07
C ALA A 108 2.87 -6.92 0.43
N ASN A 109 1.77 -6.17 0.35
CA ASN A 109 1.78 -4.82 -0.16
C ASN A 109 2.57 -3.87 0.75
N MET A 110 2.39 -3.98 2.06
CA MET A 110 3.15 -3.21 3.05
C MET A 110 4.65 -3.48 2.95
N LYS A 111 5.06 -4.72 2.68
CA LYS A 111 6.48 -5.07 2.48
C LYS A 111 7.06 -4.35 1.26
N THR A 112 6.36 -4.37 0.13
CA THR A 112 6.76 -3.63 -1.09
C THR A 112 6.85 -2.13 -0.80
N LEU A 113 5.80 -1.58 -0.17
CA LEU A 113 5.75 -0.16 0.19
C LEU A 113 6.88 0.23 1.16
N SER A 114 7.25 -0.64 2.08
CA SER A 114 8.32 -0.37 3.05
C SER A 114 9.70 -0.16 2.41
N ALA A 115 10.00 -0.85 1.30
CA ALA A 115 11.23 -0.64 0.55
C ALA A 115 11.27 0.79 -0.04
N HIS A 116 10.18 1.19 -0.70
CA HIS A 116 10.04 2.53 -1.26
C HIS A 116 9.96 3.64 -0.20
N MET A 117 9.38 3.35 0.97
CA MET A 117 9.40 4.26 2.10
C MET A 117 10.85 4.55 2.53
N LYS A 118 11.70 3.52 2.66
CA LYS A 118 13.11 3.69 3.01
C LYS A 118 13.87 4.52 1.96
N GLU A 119 13.65 4.22 0.68
CA GLU A 119 14.23 5.00 -0.43
C GLU A 119 13.78 6.47 -0.41
N SER A 120 12.55 6.72 0.05
CA SER A 120 11.96 8.06 0.19
C SER A 120 12.38 8.79 1.47
N GLY A 121 13.29 8.22 2.27
CA GLY A 121 13.82 8.83 3.49
C GLY A 121 13.02 8.53 4.76
N TYR A 122 12.21 7.47 4.78
CA TYR A 122 11.55 7.03 6.00
C TYR A 122 12.57 6.48 7.03
N ILE A 123 12.55 7.07 8.22
CA ILE A 123 13.36 6.65 9.37
C ILE A 123 12.40 6.27 10.50
N PRO A 124 12.37 4.99 10.95
CA PRO A 124 11.49 4.56 12.01
C PRO A 124 11.78 5.28 13.34
N GLU A 125 10.74 5.73 14.04
CA GLU A 125 10.89 6.30 15.38
C GLU A 125 10.84 5.17 16.41
N LEU A 126 11.99 4.53 16.65
CA LEU A 126 12.12 3.32 17.48
C LEU A 126 11.58 3.50 18.91
N LYS A 127 11.54 4.73 19.43
CA LYS A 127 10.93 5.06 20.74
C LYS A 127 9.42 4.78 20.79
N CYS A 128 8.77 4.63 19.63
CA CYS A 128 7.37 4.23 19.53
C CYS A 128 7.14 2.72 19.69
N ALA A 129 8.20 1.91 19.62
CA ALA A 129 8.16 0.47 19.86
C ALA A 129 8.56 0.16 21.30
N MET A 130 7.61 -0.33 22.09
CA MET A 130 7.81 -0.58 23.53
C MET A 130 8.45 -1.94 23.84
N HIS A 131 8.61 -2.81 22.84
CA HIS A 131 9.17 -4.13 23.02
C HIS A 131 10.69 -4.05 23.17
N ASP A 132 11.22 -4.75 24.17
CA ASP A 132 12.66 -4.86 24.39
C ASP A 132 13.23 -5.92 23.45
N VAL A 133 13.35 -5.52 22.18
CA VAL A 133 13.89 -6.30 21.07
C VAL A 133 14.91 -5.46 20.31
N ASP A 134 15.65 -6.09 19.40
CA ASP A 134 16.58 -5.40 18.50
C ASP A 134 15.87 -4.34 17.63
N ASP A 135 16.66 -3.41 17.09
CA ASP A 135 16.13 -2.25 16.39
C ASP A 135 15.49 -2.61 15.05
N GLU A 136 15.96 -3.67 14.38
CA GLU A 136 15.33 -4.23 13.19
C GLU A 136 13.93 -4.78 13.52
N SER A 137 13.80 -5.54 14.60
CA SER A 137 12.53 -6.06 15.10
C SER A 137 11.59 -4.93 15.52
N LYS A 138 12.09 -3.88 16.18
CA LYS A 138 11.29 -2.68 16.50
C LYS A 138 10.76 -2.02 15.22
N ALA A 139 11.59 -1.82 14.21
CA ALA A 139 11.18 -1.24 12.94
C ALA A 139 10.09 -2.07 12.25
N ALA A 140 10.19 -3.41 12.29
CA ALA A 140 9.16 -4.30 11.76
C ALA A 140 7.83 -4.18 12.53
N ILE A 141 7.88 -4.13 13.86
CA ILE A 141 6.70 -3.95 14.72
C ILE A 141 5.98 -2.63 14.42
N LEU A 142 6.74 -1.55 14.20
CA LEU A 142 6.20 -0.24 13.87
C LEU A 142 5.41 -0.26 12.55
N LEU A 143 5.94 -0.90 11.51
CA LEU A 143 5.25 -1.07 10.22
C LEU A 143 4.00 -1.97 10.32
N ALA A 144 3.92 -2.82 11.35
CA ALA A 144 2.76 -3.66 11.65
C ALA A 144 1.71 -2.97 12.54
N HIS A 145 1.86 -1.67 12.83
CA HIS A 145 0.83 -0.91 13.53
C HIS A 145 -0.49 -0.85 12.73
N SER A 146 -1.61 -0.95 13.44
CA SER A 146 -2.96 -0.97 12.86
C SER A 146 -3.27 0.22 11.96
N GLU A 147 -2.72 1.40 12.27
CA GLU A 147 -2.92 2.64 11.52
C GLU A 147 -2.31 2.54 10.11
N ILE A 148 -1.10 1.95 10.02
CA ILE A 148 -0.39 1.74 8.76
C ILE A 148 -1.08 0.63 7.96
N LEU A 149 -1.39 -0.49 8.61
CA LEU A 149 -2.10 -1.61 7.95
C LEU A 149 -3.47 -1.19 7.43
N ALA A 150 -4.22 -0.38 8.18
CA ALA A 150 -5.49 0.17 7.73
C ALA A 150 -5.32 1.10 6.52
N CYS A 151 -4.25 1.89 6.47
CA CYS A 151 -3.94 2.71 5.30
C CYS A 151 -3.69 1.84 4.06
N VAL A 152 -2.88 0.80 4.18
CA VAL A 152 -2.58 -0.12 3.08
C VAL A 152 -3.82 -0.87 2.62
N ALA A 153 -4.64 -1.36 3.56
CA ALA A 153 -5.92 -1.97 3.24
C ALA A 153 -6.85 -0.98 2.50
N GLY A 154 -6.87 0.29 2.92
CA GLY A 154 -7.61 1.34 2.23
C GLY A 154 -7.11 1.60 0.81
N ILE A 155 -5.80 1.60 0.59
CA ILE A 155 -5.19 1.73 -0.74
C ILE A 155 -5.62 0.58 -1.66
N LEU A 156 -5.57 -0.66 -1.16
CA LEU A 156 -5.93 -1.86 -1.92
C LEU A 156 -7.42 -1.93 -2.30
N ARG A 157 -8.29 -1.32 -1.49
CA ARG A 157 -9.75 -1.39 -1.67
C ARG A 157 -10.36 -0.20 -2.40
N SER A 158 -9.54 0.79 -2.73
CA SER A 158 -10.01 2.04 -3.34
C SER A 158 -9.25 2.32 -4.64
N PRO A 159 -9.93 2.87 -5.67
CA PRO A 159 -9.31 3.16 -6.96
C PRO A 159 -8.04 4.01 -6.82
N ALA A 160 -7.09 3.86 -7.75
CA ALA A 160 -5.91 4.71 -7.82
C ALA A 160 -6.29 6.20 -7.77
N ARG A 161 -5.49 7.00 -7.05
CA ARG A 161 -5.69 8.45 -6.82
C ARG A 161 -6.90 8.83 -5.95
N SER A 162 -7.74 7.87 -5.55
CA SER A 162 -8.85 8.17 -4.63
C SER A 162 -8.36 8.38 -3.19
N GLN A 163 -9.10 9.19 -2.43
CA GLN A 163 -8.79 9.45 -1.02
C GLN A 163 -8.93 8.17 -0.18
N VAL A 164 -8.10 8.01 0.84
CA VAL A 164 -8.17 6.91 1.81
C VAL A 164 -8.66 7.43 3.15
N ARG A 165 -9.65 6.76 3.76
CA ARG A 165 -10.22 7.16 5.06
C ARG A 165 -10.01 6.07 6.11
N ILE A 166 -9.43 6.47 7.25
CA ILE A 166 -9.11 5.59 8.37
C ILE A 166 -9.72 6.19 9.63
N LEU A 167 -10.54 5.41 10.34
CA LEU A 167 -10.99 5.72 11.68
C LEU A 167 -10.14 4.95 12.69
N MET A 168 -9.72 5.60 13.77
CA MET A 168 -8.94 4.98 14.83
C MET A 168 -9.50 5.34 16.20
N ASN A 169 -9.49 4.37 17.11
CA ASN A 169 -9.98 4.54 18.48
C ASN A 169 -8.94 5.20 19.41
N VAL A 170 -7.65 5.13 19.06
CA VAL A 170 -6.51 5.64 19.81
C VAL A 170 -5.85 6.84 19.14
N ARG A 171 -4.97 7.53 19.88
CA ARG A 171 -4.11 8.56 19.30
C ARG A 171 -3.01 7.90 18.47
N MET A 172 -2.79 8.43 17.26
CA MET A 172 -1.68 8.04 16.38
C MET A 172 -0.31 8.31 17.04
N CYS A 173 0.60 7.34 16.98
CA CYS A 173 1.98 7.54 17.42
C CYS A 173 2.80 8.35 16.39
N MET A 174 3.98 8.83 16.81
CA MET A 174 4.86 9.61 15.94
C MET A 174 5.24 8.84 14.67
N ASP A 175 5.62 7.59 14.84
CA ASP A 175 6.05 6.73 13.74
C ASP A 175 4.94 6.54 12.70
N CYS A 176 3.72 6.17 13.12
CA CYS A 176 2.56 6.07 12.23
C CYS A 176 2.27 7.39 11.52
N HIS A 177 2.43 8.53 12.19
CA HIS A 177 2.22 9.83 11.59
C HIS A 177 3.22 10.12 10.46
N ASN A 178 4.50 9.86 10.72
CA ASN A 178 5.55 10.02 9.72
C ASN A 178 5.41 9.02 8.57
N ALA A 179 5.07 7.76 8.88
CA ALA A 179 4.80 6.73 7.90
C ALA A 179 3.67 7.14 6.95
N LEU A 180 2.53 7.61 7.48
CA LEU A 180 1.40 8.04 6.65
C LEU A 180 1.73 9.27 5.78
N LYS A 181 2.59 10.19 6.25
CA LYS A 181 3.11 11.29 5.43
C LYS A 181 3.88 10.74 4.22
N ILE A 182 4.86 9.86 4.47
CA ILE A 182 5.66 9.26 3.40
C ILE A 182 4.76 8.45 2.43
N ILE A 183 3.83 7.65 2.97
CA ILE A 183 2.89 6.86 2.17
C ILE A 183 2.07 7.79 1.28
N SER A 184 1.47 8.86 1.83
CA SER A 184 0.68 9.83 1.07
C SER A 184 1.44 10.41 -0.12
N LYS A 185 2.74 10.72 0.07
CA LYS A 185 3.63 11.20 -0.98
C LYS A 185 3.90 10.13 -2.04
N ILE A 186 4.22 8.90 -1.63
CA ILE A 186 4.53 7.79 -2.54
C ILE A 186 3.33 7.41 -3.40
N VAL A 187 2.15 7.26 -2.77
CA VAL A 187 0.94 6.83 -3.50
C VAL A 187 0.21 7.99 -4.17
N GLY A 188 0.60 9.25 -3.91
CA GLY A 188 -0.08 10.43 -4.45
C GLY A 188 -1.57 10.50 -4.05
N ARG A 189 -1.90 10.04 -2.83
CA ARG A 189 -3.28 10.01 -2.32
C ARG A 189 -3.40 10.84 -1.05
N ARG A 190 -4.52 11.56 -0.93
CA ARG A 190 -4.93 12.20 0.32
C ARG A 190 -5.41 11.13 1.30
N ILE A 191 -4.81 11.11 2.49
CA ILE A 191 -5.18 10.23 3.59
C ILE A 191 -5.90 11.05 4.65
N ILE A 192 -7.07 10.59 5.05
CA ILE A 192 -7.88 11.16 6.13
C ILE A 192 -7.86 10.18 7.30
N ALA A 193 -7.11 10.52 8.35
CA ALA A 193 -7.02 9.74 9.57
C ALA A 193 -7.77 10.45 10.70
N ARG A 194 -8.88 9.87 11.16
CA ARG A 194 -9.71 10.44 12.22
C ARG A 194 -9.59 9.61 13.50
N ALA A 195 -9.05 10.24 14.53
CA ALA A 195 -9.10 9.75 15.90
C ALA A 195 -10.25 10.43 16.68
N SER A 196 -10.61 9.90 17.85
CA SER A 196 -11.74 10.37 18.68
C SER A 196 -11.78 11.89 18.95
N LYS A 197 -10.63 12.56 18.98
CA LYS A 197 -10.52 14.02 19.24
C LYS A 197 -9.62 14.78 18.26
N ARG A 198 -9.05 14.11 17.25
CA ARG A 198 -8.11 14.73 16.31
C ARG A 198 -8.35 14.21 14.90
N PHE A 199 -8.12 15.09 13.94
CA PHE A 199 -8.26 14.82 12.53
C PHE A 199 -6.94 15.14 11.85
N HIS A 200 -6.43 14.17 11.09
CA HIS A 200 -5.23 14.31 10.28
C HIS A 200 -5.67 14.20 8.82
N GLN A 201 -5.69 15.33 8.13
CA GLN A 201 -5.58 15.33 6.67
C GLN A 201 -4.10 15.32 6.31
N ILE A 202 -3.70 14.30 5.57
CA ILE A 202 -2.32 14.09 5.13
C ILE A 202 -2.33 14.04 3.60
N GLU A 203 -1.51 14.88 2.98
CA GLU A 203 -1.43 15.03 1.54
C GLU A 203 -0.02 15.47 1.15
N ASP A 204 0.57 14.81 0.16
CA ASP A 204 1.93 15.09 -0.35
C ASP A 204 3.00 15.19 0.74
N GLY A 205 2.95 14.28 1.71
CA GLY A 205 3.89 14.26 2.82
C GLY A 205 3.66 15.32 3.90
N VAL A 206 2.60 16.12 3.80
CA VAL A 206 2.28 17.17 4.78
C VAL A 206 1.01 16.80 5.53
N CYS A 207 1.01 16.99 6.85
CA CYS A 207 -0.19 16.85 7.67
C CYS A 207 -0.73 18.21 8.11
N SER A 208 -2.04 18.38 8.03
CA SER A 208 -2.81 19.50 8.59
C SER A 208 -2.57 19.80 10.08
N CYS A 209 -1.98 18.87 10.85
CA CYS A 209 -1.61 19.12 12.24
C CYS A 209 -0.32 19.94 12.41
N ASN A 210 0.40 20.21 11.31
CA ASN A 210 1.67 20.93 11.27
C ASN A 210 2.70 20.41 12.30
N ASP A 211 2.73 19.08 12.46
CA ASP A 211 3.60 18.38 13.40
C ASP A 211 3.42 18.80 14.89
N PHE A 212 2.30 19.45 15.23
CA PHE A 212 1.91 19.72 16.62
C PHE A 212 1.28 18.48 17.27
N TYR A 213 2.09 17.45 17.50
CA TYR A 213 1.70 16.23 18.20
C TYR A 213 1.79 16.40 19.72
N GLN A 214 0.79 15.88 20.44
CA GLN A 214 0.92 15.59 21.88
C GLN A 214 1.11 14.08 22.00
N SER A 215 2.14 13.62 22.70
CA SER A 215 2.32 12.20 23.02
C SER A 215 1.10 11.66 23.78
N GLY A 216 0.53 10.52 23.36
CA GLY A 216 -0.61 9.89 24.03
C GLY A 216 -0.33 8.42 24.33
N SER A 217 -0.76 7.96 25.51
CA SER A 217 -0.51 6.64 26.08
C SER A 217 -1.56 5.58 25.70
N LYS A 218 -1.06 4.33 25.62
CA LYS A 218 -1.62 2.99 25.89
C LYS A 218 -3.14 2.76 25.74
N GLY A 219 -3.50 1.94 24.76
CA GLY A 219 -4.80 1.28 24.61
C GLY A 219 -4.76 0.28 23.45
N PHE A 220 -5.69 -0.69 23.43
CA PHE A 220 -5.86 -1.63 22.32
C PHE A 220 -6.09 -0.85 21.01
N ARG A 221 -5.20 -1.01 20.03
CA ARG A 221 -5.26 -0.26 18.78
C ARG A 221 -6.16 -0.99 17.79
N GLU A 222 -7.29 -0.38 17.48
CA GLU A 222 -8.19 -0.86 16.44
C GLU A 222 -8.41 0.28 15.45
N CYS A 223 -8.13 -0.02 14.18
CA CYS A 223 -8.39 0.88 13.08
C CYS A 223 -9.46 0.29 12.17
N VAL A 224 -10.23 1.17 11.56
CA VAL A 224 -11.32 0.82 10.67
C VAL A 224 -11.15 1.58 9.36
N VAL A 225 -11.17 0.85 8.25
CA VAL A 225 -11.19 1.44 6.91
C VAL A 225 -12.65 1.67 6.51
N ILE A 226 -12.97 2.88 6.06
CA ILE A 226 -14.33 3.30 5.66
C ILE A 226 -14.39 3.83 4.23
#